data_AF-A0A0C2BU91-F1
#
_entry.id   AF-A0A0C2BU91-F1
#
_cell.length_a   1.000
_cell.length_b   1.000
_cell.length_c   1.000
_cell.angle_alpha   90.00
_cell.angle_beta   90.00
_cell.angle_gamma   90.00
#
_symmetry.space_group_name_H-M   'P 1'
#
loop_
_entity.id
_entity.type
_entity.pdbx_description
1 polymer ?
#
loop_
_entity_poly.entity_id
_entity_poly.type
_entity_poly.pdbx_seq_one_letter_code
_entity_poly.pdbx_strand_id
1 'polypeptide(L)'
;MNYGVIFAAPSAFILFTTGLLPSTAIGQQKSLKEQIVGTWKYVSVDNVKPDGSRAPLFGPHPQGRAMFDSKGNYVLMTSRTGQPKFASNDRNQGTSDEYKAVVQGSIAHFGKYEVNETEKTITFKIDSSTFPNWNGTSQKRPFSISGDELKWITPSASSGGSAEVVLKRAE
;
A
#
# COMPACT_ATOMS: atom_id res chain seq x y z
N MET A 1 8.62 97.41 5.81
CA MET A 1 7.31 96.75 6.00
C MET A 1 7.39 95.40 5.30
N ASN A 2 7.00 94.33 6.02
CA ASN A 2 7.01 92.89 5.66
C ASN A 2 6.59 92.62 4.20
N TYR A 3 7.01 91.55 3.52
CA TYR A 3 6.90 90.11 3.81
C TYR A 3 8.11 89.36 3.18
N GLY A 4 8.71 88.31 3.73
CA GLY A 4 8.15 87.06 4.24
C GLY A 4 8.67 85.91 3.36
N VAL A 5 9.77 85.28 3.78
CA VAL A 5 10.46 84.16 3.11
C VAL A 5 9.68 82.85 3.37
N ILE A 6 9.41 82.04 2.33
CA ILE A 6 9.10 80.62 2.49
C ILE A 6 9.80 79.83 1.36
N PHE A 7 10.76 78.99 1.75
CA PHE A 7 11.32 77.92 0.93
C PHE A 7 10.43 76.68 1.05
N ALA A 8 10.04 76.07 -0.07
CA ALA A 8 9.39 74.77 -0.11
C ALA A 8 10.34 73.74 -0.75
N ALA A 9 10.75 72.73 0.01
CA ALA A 9 11.52 71.58 -0.46
C ALA A 9 10.56 70.52 -1.03
N PRO A 10 10.91 69.81 -2.12
CA PRO A 10 10.11 68.67 -2.57
C PRO A 10 10.47 67.42 -1.77
N SER A 11 9.48 66.84 -1.09
CA SER A 11 9.57 65.52 -0.47
C SER A 11 9.57 64.43 -1.53
N ALA A 12 10.63 63.63 -1.57
CA ALA A 12 10.71 62.43 -2.39
C ALA A 12 9.92 61.28 -1.74
N PHE A 13 8.90 60.76 -2.44
CA PHE A 13 8.23 59.51 -2.07
C PHE A 13 9.06 58.33 -2.58
N ILE A 14 9.71 57.60 -1.69
CA ILE A 14 10.28 56.28 -1.97
C ILE A 14 9.14 55.27 -1.76
N LEU A 15 8.56 54.75 -2.85
CA LEU A 15 7.69 53.58 -2.80
C LEU A 15 8.54 52.35 -2.47
N PHE A 16 8.42 51.83 -1.26
CA PHE A 16 8.82 50.46 -0.93
C PHE A 16 7.80 49.49 -1.53
N THR A 17 8.09 48.94 -2.70
CA THR A 17 7.37 47.79 -3.22
C THR A 17 7.83 46.55 -2.45
N THR A 18 7.04 46.13 -1.46
CA THR A 18 7.21 44.82 -0.82
C THR A 18 6.83 43.73 -1.82
N GLY A 19 7.84 43.13 -2.45
CA GLY A 19 7.66 41.95 -3.27
C GLY A 19 7.23 40.77 -2.40
N LEU A 20 5.95 40.42 -2.46
CA LEU A 20 5.45 39.12 -1.99
C LEU A 20 6.01 38.05 -2.93
N LEU A 21 7.09 37.39 -2.53
CA LEU A 21 7.51 36.15 -3.19
C LEU A 21 6.43 35.10 -2.91
N PRO A 22 5.87 34.42 -3.92
CA PRO A 22 5.00 33.29 -3.68
C PRO A 22 5.82 32.20 -3.00
N SER A 23 5.52 31.93 -1.74
CA SER A 23 5.98 30.70 -1.08
C SER A 23 5.39 29.53 -1.87
N THR A 24 6.17 28.94 -2.76
CA THR A 24 5.92 27.58 -3.20
C THR A 24 6.07 26.71 -1.97
N ALA A 25 4.96 26.41 -1.31
CA ALA A 25 4.88 25.31 -0.37
C ALA A 25 5.21 24.05 -1.17
N ILE A 26 6.48 23.64 -1.16
CA ILE A 26 6.88 22.30 -1.56
C ILE A 26 6.25 21.40 -0.49
N GLY A 27 5.02 20.94 -0.74
CA GLY A 27 4.42 19.89 0.06
C GLY A 27 5.39 18.71 0.03
N GLN A 28 6.03 18.42 1.16
CA GLN A 28 6.97 17.33 1.27
C GLN A 28 6.21 16.04 0.92
N GLN A 29 6.50 15.47 -0.24
CA GLN A 29 5.87 14.22 -0.67
C GLN A 29 6.24 13.16 0.36
N LYS A 30 5.22 12.56 1.01
CA LYS A 30 5.42 11.52 2.01
C LYS A 30 6.35 10.44 1.47
N SER A 31 7.25 9.95 2.29
CA SER A 31 8.11 8.80 1.98
C SER A 31 7.26 7.55 1.70
N LEU A 32 7.78 6.56 0.96
CA LEU A 32 7.04 5.31 0.73
C LEU A 32 6.75 4.58 2.06
N LYS A 33 7.67 4.70 3.02
CA LYS A 33 7.49 4.19 4.37
C LYS A 33 6.30 4.81 5.10
N GLU A 34 6.04 6.10 4.90
CA GLU A 34 4.87 6.78 5.48
C GLU A 34 3.58 6.47 4.69
N GLN A 35 3.68 6.40 3.37
CA GLN A 35 2.50 6.18 2.51
C GLN A 35 1.88 4.80 2.69
N ILE A 36 2.68 3.77 2.97
CA ILE A 36 2.20 2.39 3.09
C ILE A 36 1.40 2.14 4.37
N VAL A 37 1.62 2.92 5.42
CA VAL A 37 0.93 2.76 6.72
C VAL A 37 -0.57 2.93 6.52
N GLY A 38 -1.34 2.03 7.14
CA GLY A 38 -2.79 2.01 7.10
C GLY A 38 -3.36 0.67 6.65
N THR A 39 -4.65 0.70 6.32
CA THR A 39 -5.41 -0.48 5.87
C THR A 39 -5.68 -0.39 4.37
N TRP A 40 -5.50 -1.51 3.69
CA TRP A 40 -5.68 -1.65 2.25
C TRP A 40 -6.63 -2.82 1.97
N LYS A 41 -7.57 -2.63 1.05
CA LYS A 41 -8.54 -3.61 0.57
C LYS A 41 -8.03 -4.22 -0.74
N TYR A 42 -8.12 -5.54 -0.89
CA TYR A 42 -7.72 -6.18 -2.15
C TYR A 42 -8.64 -5.77 -3.30
N VAL A 43 -8.04 -5.46 -4.45
CA VAL A 43 -8.73 -5.19 -5.72
C VAL A 43 -8.54 -6.37 -6.67
N SER A 44 -7.30 -6.84 -6.84
CA SER A 44 -6.99 -8.03 -7.63
C SER A 44 -5.78 -8.79 -7.09
N VAL A 45 -5.73 -10.09 -7.40
CA VAL A 45 -4.57 -10.96 -7.22
C VAL A 45 -4.48 -11.86 -8.45
N ASP A 46 -3.60 -11.51 -9.38
CA ASP A 46 -3.48 -12.20 -10.65
C ASP A 46 -2.18 -12.99 -10.69
N ASN A 47 -2.27 -14.29 -10.98
CA ASN A 47 -1.10 -15.05 -11.37
C ASN A 47 -0.67 -14.59 -12.77
N VAL A 48 0.59 -14.23 -12.91
CA VAL A 48 1.19 -13.78 -14.18
C VAL A 48 2.10 -14.89 -14.68
N LYS A 49 1.72 -15.48 -15.81
CA LYS A 49 2.49 -16.53 -16.47
C LYS A 49 3.65 -15.95 -17.28
N PRO A 50 4.66 -16.76 -17.65
CA PRO A 50 5.78 -16.31 -18.50
C PRO A 50 5.36 -15.74 -19.86
N ASP A 51 4.22 -16.18 -20.40
CA ASP A 51 3.64 -15.67 -21.66
C ASP A 51 2.88 -14.34 -21.49
N GLY A 52 2.85 -13.78 -20.27
CA GLY A 52 2.13 -12.55 -19.94
C GLY A 52 0.63 -12.74 -19.68
N SER A 53 0.08 -13.94 -19.88
CA SER A 53 -1.32 -14.22 -19.56
C SER A 53 -1.56 -14.14 -18.05
N ARG A 54 -2.75 -13.65 -17.70
CA ARG A 54 -3.18 -13.40 -16.32
C ARG A 54 -4.36 -14.26 -15.95
N ALA A 55 -4.33 -14.81 -14.73
CA ALA A 55 -5.43 -15.59 -14.18
C ALA A 55 -5.72 -15.14 -12.75
N PRO A 56 -6.98 -14.81 -12.40
CA PRO A 56 -7.32 -14.31 -11.07
C PRO A 56 -7.24 -15.44 -10.05
N LEU A 57 -6.22 -15.41 -9.19
CA LEU A 57 -5.90 -16.49 -8.26
C LEU A 57 -7.03 -16.75 -7.25
N PHE A 58 -7.67 -15.66 -6.80
CA PHE A 58 -8.79 -15.69 -5.86
C PHE A 58 -10.11 -15.23 -6.50
N GLY A 59 -10.23 -15.38 -7.83
CA GLY A 59 -11.39 -14.89 -8.59
C GLY A 59 -11.36 -13.37 -8.81
N PRO A 60 -12.32 -12.82 -9.57
CA PRO A 60 -12.30 -11.44 -10.06
C PRO A 60 -12.51 -10.38 -8.96
N HIS A 61 -13.05 -10.79 -7.80
CA HIS A 61 -13.34 -9.91 -6.67
C HIS A 61 -12.81 -10.57 -5.40
N PRO A 62 -11.49 -10.59 -5.15
CA PRO A 62 -10.95 -11.14 -3.91
C PRO A 62 -11.44 -10.37 -2.68
N GLN A 63 -11.62 -11.06 -1.57
CA GLN A 63 -11.93 -10.47 -0.28
C GLN A 63 -10.70 -10.48 0.61
N GLY A 64 -10.50 -9.44 1.41
CA GLY A 64 -9.37 -9.42 2.33
C GLY A 64 -8.86 -8.02 2.62
N ARG A 65 -7.87 -7.95 3.49
CA ARG A 65 -7.17 -6.71 3.83
C ARG A 65 -5.68 -6.97 4.04
N ALA A 66 -4.87 -5.95 3.72
CA ALA A 66 -3.49 -5.85 4.18
C ALA A 66 -3.39 -4.62 5.09
N MET A 67 -2.77 -4.77 6.25
CA MET A 67 -2.62 -3.72 7.24
C MET A 67 -1.14 -3.56 7.59
N PHE A 68 -0.68 -2.32 7.65
CA PHE A 68 0.68 -1.94 7.97
C PHE A 68 0.64 -0.87 9.06
N ASP A 69 1.34 -1.10 10.17
CA ASP A 69 1.48 -0.08 11.21
C ASP A 69 2.82 0.68 11.12
N SER A 70 2.90 1.84 11.77
CA SER A 70 4.11 2.66 11.77
C SER A 70 5.29 2.04 12.53
N LYS A 71 5.07 0.94 13.26
CA LYS A 71 6.09 0.19 14.00
C LYS A 71 6.69 -0.96 13.18
N GLY A 72 6.32 -1.08 11.91
CA GLY A 72 6.83 -2.09 11.00
C GLY A 72 6.16 -3.46 11.15
N ASN A 73 5.00 -3.54 11.80
CA ASN A 73 4.19 -4.76 11.80
C ASN A 73 3.24 -4.77 10.60
N TYR A 74 2.98 -5.96 10.07
CA TYR A 74 1.93 -6.14 9.09
C TYR A 74 1.12 -7.42 9.36
N VAL A 75 -0.11 -7.42 8.87
CA VAL A 75 -0.94 -8.61 8.70
C VAL A 75 -1.66 -8.51 7.37
N LEU A 76 -1.78 -9.62 6.67
CA LEU A 76 -2.64 -9.71 5.50
C LEU A 76 -3.43 -11.00 5.47
N MET A 77 -4.60 -10.91 4.86
CA MET A 77 -5.45 -12.04 4.56
C MET A 77 -6.16 -11.76 3.24
N THR A 78 -6.21 -12.78 2.38
CA THR A 78 -6.97 -12.77 1.13
C THR A 78 -7.74 -14.07 0.99
N SER A 79 -8.92 -13.99 0.40
CA SER A 79 -9.74 -15.14 0.05
C SER A 79 -10.53 -14.91 -1.23
N ARG A 80 -10.95 -16.02 -1.83
CA ARG A 80 -11.91 -16.06 -2.94
C ARG A 80 -13.30 -15.66 -2.45
N THR A 81 -14.00 -14.82 -3.20
CA THR A 81 -15.43 -14.56 -2.96
C THR A 81 -16.26 -15.83 -3.18
N GLY A 82 -17.28 -16.03 -2.35
CA GLY A 82 -18.24 -17.12 -2.52
C GLY A 82 -17.69 -18.50 -2.16
N GLN A 83 -16.74 -18.58 -1.24
CA GLN A 83 -16.35 -19.88 -0.68
C GLN A 83 -17.57 -20.61 -0.08
N PRO A 84 -17.68 -21.93 -0.29
CA PRO A 84 -18.76 -22.71 0.30
C PRO A 84 -18.65 -22.69 1.82
N LYS A 85 -19.80 -22.60 2.49
CA LYS A 85 -19.87 -22.83 3.94
C LYS A 85 -19.62 -24.31 4.21
N PHE A 86 -19.08 -24.59 5.38
CA PHE A 86 -19.02 -25.98 5.86
C PHE A 86 -20.43 -26.45 6.18
N ALA A 87 -20.72 -27.72 5.90
CA ALA A 87 -21.97 -28.36 6.30
C ALA A 87 -22.08 -28.44 7.83
N SER A 88 -20.95 -28.68 8.50
CA SER A 88 -20.83 -28.60 9.95
C SER A 88 -20.66 -27.15 10.42
N ASN A 89 -21.25 -26.81 11.56
CA ASN A 89 -20.99 -25.55 12.27
C ASN A 89 -19.77 -25.65 13.23
N ASP A 90 -18.94 -26.69 13.08
CA ASP A 90 -17.65 -26.86 13.74
C ASP A 90 -16.55 -26.91 12.68
N ARG A 91 -15.64 -25.93 12.70
CA ARG A 91 -14.53 -25.82 11.73
C ARG A 91 -13.56 -27.00 11.76
N ASN A 92 -13.57 -27.83 12.80
CA ASN A 92 -12.72 -29.02 12.92
C ASN A 92 -13.41 -30.29 12.40
N GLN A 93 -14.67 -30.19 11.98
CA GLN A 93 -15.48 -31.29 11.44
C GLN A 93 -15.84 -31.08 9.95
N GLY A 94 -15.07 -30.27 9.23
CA GLY A 94 -15.18 -30.16 7.78
C GLY A 94 -14.71 -31.43 7.07
N THR A 95 -15.25 -31.65 5.88
CA THR A 95 -14.80 -32.69 4.94
C THR A 95 -13.46 -32.30 4.31
N SER A 96 -12.76 -33.29 3.74
CA SER A 96 -11.50 -33.03 3.02
C SER A 96 -11.67 -32.03 1.86
N ASP A 97 -12.80 -32.08 1.15
CA ASP A 97 -13.08 -31.17 0.04
C ASP A 97 -13.36 -29.74 0.51
N GLU A 98 -14.06 -29.58 1.64
CA GLU A 98 -14.29 -28.27 2.26
C GLU A 98 -12.97 -27.64 2.73
N TYR A 99 -12.10 -28.40 3.40
CA TYR A 99 -10.78 -27.92 3.79
C TYR A 99 -9.92 -27.54 2.59
N LYS A 100 -9.92 -28.37 1.54
CA LYS A 100 -9.19 -28.09 0.31
C LYS A 100 -9.68 -26.81 -0.35
N ALA A 101 -11.00 -26.60 -0.44
CA ALA A 101 -11.57 -25.39 -1.00
C ALA A 101 -11.14 -24.13 -0.22
N VAL A 102 -11.13 -24.19 1.11
CA VAL A 102 -10.69 -23.08 1.96
C VAL A 102 -9.21 -22.79 1.79
N VAL A 103 -8.36 -23.81 1.88
CA VAL A 103 -6.90 -23.66 1.80
C VAL A 103 -6.48 -23.16 0.42
N GLN A 104 -7.03 -23.72 -0.65
CA GLN A 104 -6.70 -23.27 -2.02
C GLN A 104 -7.31 -21.89 -2.34
N GLY A 105 -8.40 -21.54 -1.68
CA GLY A 105 -9.11 -20.29 -1.88
C GLY A 105 -8.70 -19.17 -0.93
N SER A 106 -7.71 -19.34 -0.06
CA SER A 106 -7.30 -18.29 0.87
C SER A 106 -5.82 -18.35 1.26
N ILE A 107 -5.28 -17.21 1.67
CA ILE A 107 -3.96 -17.12 2.28
C ILE A 107 -3.96 -16.01 3.34
N ALA A 108 -3.36 -16.27 4.49
CA ALA A 108 -3.11 -15.24 5.50
C ALA A 108 -1.70 -15.39 6.06
N HIS A 109 -1.04 -14.28 6.31
CA HIS A 109 0.26 -14.25 6.98
C HIS A 109 0.50 -12.90 7.65
N PHE A 110 1.38 -12.89 8.66
CA PHE A 110 1.76 -11.69 9.39
C PHE A 110 3.24 -11.72 9.77
N GLY A 111 3.74 -10.57 10.21
CA GLY A 111 5.08 -10.43 10.78
C GLY A 111 5.59 -9.00 10.69
N LYS A 112 6.86 -8.84 10.32
CA LYS A 112 7.49 -7.53 10.12
C LYS A 112 7.63 -7.17 8.64
N TYR A 113 7.59 -5.87 8.33
CA TYR A 113 7.88 -5.37 7.00
C TYR A 113 8.95 -4.28 7.01
N GLU A 114 9.71 -4.22 5.93
CA GLU A 114 10.74 -3.20 5.70
C GLU A 114 10.56 -2.61 4.29
N VAL A 115 10.66 -1.29 4.18
CA VAL A 115 10.60 -0.59 2.89
C VAL A 115 11.99 -0.12 2.52
N ASN A 116 12.43 -0.48 1.31
CA ASN A 116 13.60 0.10 0.66
C ASN A 116 13.11 1.06 -0.44
N GLU A 117 13.30 2.36 -0.22
CA GLU A 117 12.79 3.40 -1.12
C GLU A 117 13.60 3.52 -2.40
N THR A 118 14.91 3.35 -2.31
CA THR A 118 15.83 3.39 -3.47
C THR A 118 15.53 2.25 -4.44
N GLU A 119 15.34 1.04 -3.92
CA GLU A 119 15.06 -0.15 -4.72
C GLU A 119 13.57 -0.35 -5.02
N LYS A 120 12.70 0.48 -4.42
CA LYS A 120 11.24 0.38 -4.51
C LYS A 120 10.72 -1.03 -4.19
N THR A 121 11.20 -1.57 -3.08
CA THR A 121 10.81 -2.91 -2.62
C THR A 121 10.29 -2.89 -1.18
N ILE A 122 9.31 -3.76 -0.92
CA ILE A 122 8.89 -4.14 0.42
C ILE A 122 9.39 -5.54 0.72
N THR A 123 9.97 -5.74 1.89
CA THR A 123 10.40 -7.06 2.37
C THR A 123 9.48 -7.48 3.50
N PHE A 124 8.79 -8.61 3.32
CA PHE A 124 8.00 -9.26 4.36
C PHE A 124 8.85 -10.30 5.09
N LYS A 125 9.09 -10.08 6.38
CA LYS A 125 9.65 -11.08 7.30
C LYS A 125 8.47 -11.82 7.93
N ILE A 126 8.27 -13.06 7.52
CA ILE A 126 7.04 -13.79 7.80
C ILE A 126 7.22 -14.57 9.11
N ASP A 127 6.42 -14.22 10.12
CA ASP A 127 6.42 -14.93 11.40
C ASP A 127 5.57 -16.20 11.30
N SER A 128 4.36 -16.07 10.74
CA SER A 128 3.45 -17.20 10.54
C SER A 128 2.53 -16.97 9.33
N SER A 129 2.17 -18.08 8.67
CA SER A 129 1.41 -18.15 7.42
C SER A 129 0.51 -19.38 7.42
N THR A 130 -0.67 -19.26 6.81
CA THR A 130 -1.55 -20.42 6.50
C THR A 130 -0.94 -21.34 5.44
N PHE A 131 0.11 -20.90 4.76
CA PHE A 131 1.03 -21.73 4.00
C PHE A 131 2.37 -21.83 4.76
N PRO A 132 2.58 -22.87 5.58
CA PRO A 132 3.68 -22.92 6.56
C PRO A 132 5.09 -22.85 5.96
N ASN A 133 5.26 -23.19 4.67
CA ASN A 133 6.54 -23.11 3.98
C ASN A 133 7.12 -21.69 3.93
N TRP A 134 6.29 -20.67 4.19
CA TRP A 134 6.73 -19.28 4.27
C TRP A 134 7.15 -18.85 5.68
N ASN A 135 6.89 -19.65 6.71
CA ASN A 135 7.25 -19.30 8.09
C ASN A 135 8.77 -19.12 8.23
N GLY A 136 9.20 -18.04 8.87
CA GLY A 136 10.60 -17.68 9.05
C GLY A 136 11.31 -17.15 7.81
N THR A 137 10.62 -17.06 6.65
CA THR A 137 11.23 -16.57 5.42
C THR A 137 11.20 -15.04 5.32
N SER A 138 12.10 -14.48 4.51
CA SER A 138 12.07 -13.08 4.09
C SER A 138 11.75 -12.99 2.61
N GLN A 139 10.66 -12.33 2.25
CA GLN A 139 10.20 -12.18 0.88
C GLN A 139 10.25 -10.74 0.42
N LYS A 140 11.17 -10.45 -0.48
CA LYS A 140 11.31 -9.16 -1.15
C LYS A 140 10.34 -9.08 -2.33
N ARG A 141 9.56 -8.00 -2.38
CA ARG A 141 8.53 -7.74 -3.39
C ARG A 141 8.72 -6.34 -3.98
N PRO A 142 8.89 -6.19 -5.30
CA PRO A 142 8.77 -4.89 -5.94
C PRO A 142 7.39 -4.30 -5.64
N PHE A 143 7.31 -3.02 -5.30
CA PHE A 143 6.03 -2.37 -5.00
C PHE A 143 6.01 -0.90 -5.40
N SER A 144 4.80 -0.35 -5.51
CA SER A 144 4.53 1.05 -5.81
C SER A 144 3.27 1.51 -5.10
N ILE A 145 3.23 2.79 -4.73
CA ILE A 145 2.03 3.46 -4.24
C ILE A 145 1.77 4.68 -5.14
N SER A 146 0.53 4.82 -5.60
CA SER A 146 0.06 5.97 -6.38
C SER A 146 -1.30 6.40 -5.83
N GLY A 147 -1.32 7.50 -5.07
CA GLY A 147 -2.51 7.94 -4.35
C GLY A 147 -3.03 6.86 -3.39
N ASP A 148 -4.22 6.34 -3.69
CA ASP A 148 -4.88 5.29 -2.90
C ASP A 148 -4.68 3.89 -3.47
N GLU A 149 -3.82 3.70 -4.47
CA GLU A 149 -3.48 2.39 -5.01
C GLU A 149 -2.12 1.92 -4.48
N LEU A 150 -2.09 0.70 -3.93
CA LEU A 150 -0.88 -0.03 -3.58
C LEU A 150 -0.79 -1.25 -4.49
N LYS A 151 0.36 -1.42 -5.12
CA LYS A 151 0.65 -2.58 -5.97
C LYS A 151 1.95 -3.24 -5.54
N TRP A 152 1.99 -4.56 -5.51
CA TRP A 152 3.25 -5.31 -5.40
C TRP A 152 3.27 -6.55 -6.29
N ILE A 153 4.48 -7.04 -6.56
CA ILE A 153 4.70 -8.31 -7.24
C ILE A 153 5.25 -9.33 -6.25
N THR A 154 4.63 -10.49 -6.16
CA THR A 154 5.14 -11.66 -5.46
C THR A 154 5.87 -12.54 -6.48
N PRO A 155 7.22 -12.58 -6.50
CA PRO A 155 7.95 -13.32 -7.53
C PRO A 155 7.75 -14.83 -7.46
N SER A 156 7.58 -15.36 -6.24
CA SER A 156 7.33 -16.77 -5.96
C SER A 156 6.02 -16.92 -5.21
N ALA A 157 4.90 -16.89 -5.93
CA ALA A 157 3.57 -17.05 -5.37
C ALA A 157 3.39 -18.45 -4.76
N SER A 158 2.58 -18.56 -3.70
CA SER A 158 2.30 -19.84 -3.02
C SER A 158 1.59 -20.86 -3.93
N SER A 159 0.92 -20.38 -4.97
CA SER A 159 0.29 -21.19 -6.03
C SER A 159 1.24 -21.52 -7.20
N GLY A 160 2.52 -21.15 -7.12
CA GLY A 160 3.49 -21.22 -8.21
C GLY A 160 3.44 -20.01 -9.16
N GLY A 161 4.56 -19.75 -9.83
CA GLY A 161 4.74 -18.58 -10.70
C GLY A 161 4.86 -17.27 -9.91
N SER A 162 4.52 -16.16 -10.57
CA SER A 162 4.51 -14.83 -9.95
C SER A 162 3.07 -14.32 -9.81
N ALA A 163 2.80 -13.50 -8.81
CA ALA A 163 1.49 -12.86 -8.65
C ALA A 163 1.62 -11.35 -8.59
N GLU A 164 0.77 -10.64 -9.33
CA GLU A 164 0.56 -9.21 -9.17
C GLU A 164 -0.62 -8.99 -8.23
N VAL A 165 -0.41 -8.15 -7.22
CA VAL A 165 -1.44 -7.76 -6.26
C VAL A 165 -1.70 -6.28 -6.39
N VAL A 166 -2.98 -5.92 -6.52
CA VAL A 166 -3.44 -4.53 -6.48
C VAL A 166 -4.39 -4.38 -5.30
N LEU A 167 -4.16 -3.34 -4.50
CA LEU A 167 -4.97 -2.97 -3.35
C LEU A 167 -5.35 -1.50 -3.43
N LYS A 168 -6.50 -1.17 -2.85
CA LYS A 168 -6.97 0.21 -2.66
C LYS A 168 -6.98 0.56 -1.18
N ARG A 169 -6.66 1.80 -0.82
CA ARG A 169 -6.78 2.29 0.54
C ARG A 169 -8.21 2.07 1.06
N ALA A 170 -8.32 1.58 2.29
CA ALA A 170 -9.60 1.48 2.96
C ALA A 170 -10.06 2.88 3.39
N GLU A 171 -11.31 3.21 3.02
CA GLU A 171 -12.09 4.30 3.63
C GLU A 171 -12.15 4.19 5.15
#